data_AF-A0A7K0W3K1-F1
#
_entry.id   AF-A0A7K0W3K1-F1
#
_cell.length_a   1.000
_cell.length_b   1.000
_cell.length_c   1.000
_cell.angle_alpha   90.00
_cell.angle_beta   90.00
_cell.angle_gamma   90.00
#
_symmetry.space_group_name_H-M   'P 1'
#
loop_
_entity.id
_entity.type
_entity.pdbx_description
1 polymer ?
#
loop_
_entity_poly.entity_id
_entity_poly.type
_entity_poly.pdbx_seq_one_letter_code
_entity_poly.pdbx_strand_id
1 'polypeptide(L)'
;MRKFVGVISLISISLLGFSTISQAATKVITVKPMSAIATLPSNQSITGAVSQGKTIYVYGTIPTEAGADAFLSAIDESGVTRWLLPVHEGEFNIASSAAIDTLGNIYLFGASSNPTIIPPTQVTSSSVLNPDSVTVDVEVPQRNDISEIVVWKISPDGQLLSTLVNDMNVPVLVGSGAVSPTGIAVVGSVQTTTGKAGFFTSVSLDGVFSKVQYIGKSDTEINAIAKKTDGSYVIVGASSETIS
;
A
#
# COMPACT_ATOMS: atom_id res chain seq x y z
N MET A 1 22.42 -57.45 65.12
CA MET A 1 21.85 -58.52 64.27
C MET A 1 20.38 -58.21 64.00
N ARG A 2 19.94 -58.42 62.75
CA ARG A 2 18.78 -57.79 62.09
C ARG A 2 17.41 -58.31 62.59
N LYS A 3 16.42 -57.41 62.65
CA LYS A 3 14.98 -57.69 62.87
C LYS A 3 14.24 -57.76 61.52
N PHE A 4 13.34 -58.73 61.34
CA PHE A 4 12.28 -58.81 60.31
C PHE A 4 11.17 -59.73 60.92
N VAL A 5 9.94 -59.29 61.25
CA VAL A 5 8.76 -58.79 60.49
C VAL A 5 7.89 -59.91 59.88
N GLY A 6 6.58 -59.83 60.11
CA GLY A 6 5.49 -60.59 59.44
C GLY A 6 4.24 -60.71 60.34
N VAL A 7 3.28 -59.76 60.41
CA VAL A 7 2.18 -59.34 59.48
C VAL A 7 0.90 -60.20 59.61
N ILE A 8 -0.27 -59.52 59.69
CA ILE A 8 -1.63 -59.80 59.10
C ILE A 8 -2.63 -58.87 59.84
N SER A 9 -3.05 -57.71 59.30
CA SER A 9 -4.09 -57.41 58.27
C SER A 9 -5.51 -57.23 58.85
N LEU A 10 -6.15 -56.07 58.60
CA LEU A 10 -7.62 -55.95 58.50
C LEU A 10 -8.08 -54.67 57.73
N ILE A 11 -8.61 -54.93 56.52
CA ILE A 11 -9.76 -54.34 55.79
C ILE A 11 -9.80 -52.83 55.48
N SER A 12 -9.72 -52.53 54.18
CA SER A 12 -9.86 -51.23 53.53
C SER A 12 -11.28 -51.05 52.95
N ILE A 13 -11.94 -49.92 53.24
CA ILE A 13 -13.20 -49.49 52.59
C ILE A 13 -12.88 -48.33 51.64
N SER A 14 -13.18 -48.56 50.36
CA SER A 14 -12.92 -47.65 49.25
C SER A 14 -14.08 -46.67 49.08
N LEU A 15 -13.87 -45.38 49.37
CA LEU A 15 -14.82 -44.30 49.05
C LEU A 15 -14.59 -43.82 47.61
N LEU A 16 -15.49 -44.19 46.70
CA LEU A 16 -15.56 -43.63 45.34
C LEU A 16 -16.19 -42.24 45.41
N GLY A 17 -15.36 -41.19 45.41
CA GLY A 17 -15.80 -39.81 45.24
C GLY A 17 -16.01 -39.49 43.77
N PHE A 18 -17.24 -39.19 43.36
CA PHE A 18 -17.54 -38.63 42.05
C PHE A 18 -16.93 -37.23 41.96
N SER A 19 -16.05 -36.99 40.99
CA SER A 19 -15.55 -35.64 40.70
C SER A 19 -16.66 -34.83 40.03
N THR A 20 -17.00 -33.68 40.60
CA THR A 20 -17.83 -32.70 39.92
C THR A 20 -17.00 -32.09 38.78
N ILE A 21 -17.51 -32.19 37.56
CA ILE A 21 -16.93 -31.44 36.44
C ILE A 21 -17.28 -29.98 36.69
N SER A 22 -16.29 -29.18 37.12
CA SER A 22 -16.43 -27.73 37.16
C SER A 22 -16.59 -27.23 35.73
N GLN A 23 -17.80 -26.89 35.31
CA GLN A 23 -17.99 -26.07 34.12
C GLN A 23 -17.63 -24.63 34.50
N ALA A 24 -16.52 -24.14 33.95
CA ALA A 24 -16.24 -22.72 33.98
C ALA A 24 -17.39 -21.98 33.30
N ALA A 25 -18.04 -21.05 34.01
CA ALA A 25 -19.04 -20.18 33.42
C ALA A 25 -18.43 -19.48 32.19
N THR A 26 -19.13 -19.49 31.06
CA THR A 26 -18.70 -18.76 29.87
C THR A 26 -18.53 -17.29 30.25
N LYS A 27 -17.27 -16.81 30.24
CA LYS A 27 -16.96 -15.42 30.53
C LYS A 27 -17.69 -14.55 29.51
N VAL A 28 -18.73 -13.85 29.97
CA VAL A 28 -19.47 -12.90 29.14
C VAL A 28 -18.47 -11.82 28.70
N ILE A 29 -18.24 -11.72 27.40
CA ILE A 29 -17.37 -10.70 26.83
C ILE A 29 -18.22 -9.44 26.69
N THR A 30 -17.98 -8.43 27.54
CA THR A 30 -18.59 -7.12 27.38
C THR A 30 -18.02 -6.49 26.11
N VAL A 31 -18.85 -6.37 25.08
CA VAL A 31 -18.46 -5.73 23.83
C VAL A 31 -18.26 -4.24 24.09
N LYS A 32 -17.03 -3.74 23.91
CA LYS A 32 -16.76 -2.31 23.91
C LYS A 32 -17.23 -1.74 22.56
N PRO A 33 -18.08 -0.71 22.54
CA PRO A 33 -18.51 -0.10 21.29
C PRO A 33 -17.30 0.48 20.54
N MET A 34 -17.31 0.38 19.21
CA MET A 34 -16.33 1.07 18.37
C MET A 34 -16.59 2.57 18.42
N SER A 35 -15.53 3.36 18.49
CA SER A 35 -15.59 4.84 18.44
C SER A 35 -14.89 5.33 17.19
N ALA A 36 -15.50 6.29 16.51
CA ALA A 36 -14.80 7.03 15.45
C ALA A 36 -13.62 7.78 16.07
N ILE A 37 -12.44 7.67 15.44
CA ILE A 37 -11.22 8.34 15.89
C ILE A 37 -11.12 9.72 15.22
N ALA A 38 -11.33 9.80 13.91
CA ALA A 38 -11.28 11.05 13.15
C ALA A 38 -12.29 11.05 11.99
N THR A 39 -12.71 12.24 11.57
CA THR A 39 -13.41 12.47 10.29
C THR A 39 -12.47 13.29 9.41
N LEU A 40 -12.16 12.75 8.24
CA LEU A 40 -11.25 13.40 7.28
C LEU A 40 -12.01 14.37 6.37
N PRO A 41 -11.33 15.38 5.80
CA PRO A 41 -11.93 16.33 4.86
C PRO A 41 -12.57 15.63 3.65
N SER A 42 -13.72 16.15 3.18
CA SER A 42 -14.47 15.55 2.06
C SER A 42 -13.81 15.75 0.69
N ASN A 43 -12.80 16.60 0.60
CA ASN A 43 -12.00 16.78 -0.61
C ASN A 43 -10.84 15.78 -0.72
N GLN A 44 -10.78 14.76 0.13
CA GLN A 44 -9.75 13.71 0.08
C GLN A 44 -10.41 12.36 -0.19
N SER A 45 -9.90 11.65 -1.19
CA SER A 45 -10.29 10.27 -1.46
C SER A 45 -9.33 9.36 -0.71
N ILE A 46 -9.84 8.62 0.28
CA ILE A 46 -9.03 7.76 1.14
C ILE A 46 -8.90 6.37 0.52
N THR A 47 -7.67 5.94 0.25
CA THR A 47 -7.38 4.58 -0.23
C THR A 47 -7.21 3.62 0.95
N GLY A 48 -6.50 4.05 2.00
CA GLY A 48 -6.22 3.17 3.13
C GLY A 48 -5.46 3.84 4.26
N ALA A 49 -5.08 3.03 5.26
CA ALA A 49 -4.33 3.47 6.42
C ALA A 49 -3.34 2.41 6.90
N VAL A 50 -2.25 2.86 7.50
CA VAL A 50 -1.28 2.05 8.25
C VAL A 50 -1.02 2.69 9.60
N SER A 51 -0.74 1.91 10.64
CA SER A 51 -0.55 2.45 11.99
C SER A 51 0.76 1.98 12.61
N GLN A 52 1.44 2.89 13.32
CA GLN A 52 2.58 2.56 14.15
C GLN A 52 2.47 3.28 15.49
N GLY A 53 2.50 2.51 16.58
CA GLY A 53 2.33 3.06 17.93
C GLY A 53 0.98 3.75 18.09
N LYS A 54 1.02 5.06 18.36
CA LYS A 54 -0.16 5.92 18.60
C LYS A 54 -0.55 6.77 17.39
N THR A 55 0.10 6.56 16.26
CA THR A 55 -0.13 7.33 15.04
C THR A 55 -0.76 6.44 13.98
N ILE A 56 -1.81 6.95 13.36
CA ILE A 56 -2.46 6.39 12.18
C ILE A 56 -2.04 7.25 10.99
N TYR A 57 -1.39 6.64 10.01
CA TYR A 57 -1.08 7.27 8.75
C TYR A 57 -2.16 6.91 7.73
N VAL A 58 -2.84 7.92 7.19
CA VAL A 58 -3.87 7.77 6.18
C VAL A 58 -3.33 8.26 4.85
N TYR A 59 -3.63 7.55 3.78
CA TYR A 59 -3.18 7.89 2.44
C TYR A 59 -4.30 7.77 1.41
N GLY A 60 -4.10 8.47 0.30
CA GLY A 60 -5.00 8.45 -0.83
C GLY A 60 -4.67 9.55 -1.81
N THR A 61 -5.70 10.14 -2.41
CA THR A 61 -5.56 11.20 -3.42
C THR A 61 -6.33 12.47 -3.06
N ILE A 62 -5.77 13.61 -3.43
CA ILE A 62 -6.37 14.94 -3.33
C ILE A 62 -6.51 15.49 -4.76
N PRO A 63 -7.74 15.78 -5.23
CA PRO A 63 -7.93 16.41 -6.52
C PRO A 63 -7.38 17.85 -6.50
N THR A 64 -6.75 18.25 -7.60
CA THR A 64 -6.24 19.61 -7.84
C THR A 64 -6.92 20.21 -9.06
N GLU A 65 -6.71 21.49 -9.35
CA GLU A 65 -7.31 22.12 -10.55
C GLU A 65 -6.79 21.51 -11.85
N ALA A 66 -5.54 21.05 -11.86
CA ALA A 66 -4.88 20.49 -13.03
C ALA A 66 -4.86 18.95 -13.05
N GLY A 67 -5.13 18.27 -11.94
CA GLY A 67 -5.03 16.80 -11.86
C GLY A 67 -5.31 16.25 -10.47
N ALA A 68 -4.39 15.45 -9.94
CA ALA A 68 -4.51 14.91 -8.59
C ALA A 68 -3.13 14.61 -7.97
N ASP A 69 -3.02 14.90 -6.68
CA ASP A 69 -1.83 14.59 -5.89
C ASP A 69 -2.10 13.37 -5.00
N ALA A 70 -1.08 12.53 -4.84
CA ALA A 70 -1.09 11.53 -3.78
C ALA A 70 -0.83 12.25 -2.45
N PHE A 71 -1.27 11.68 -1.34
CA PHE A 71 -0.97 12.27 -0.04
C PHE A 71 -0.77 11.23 1.05
N LEU A 72 -0.10 11.68 2.11
CA LEU A 72 -0.01 11.00 3.39
C LEU A 72 -0.35 11.98 4.51
N SER A 73 -1.13 11.53 5.50
CA SER A 73 -1.46 12.32 6.68
C SER A 73 -1.24 11.51 7.94
N ALA A 74 -0.65 12.12 8.96
CA ALA A 74 -0.55 11.52 10.28
C ALA A 74 -1.65 12.04 11.20
N ILE A 75 -2.37 11.12 11.84
CA ILE A 75 -3.42 11.36 12.81
C ILE A 75 -3.01 10.71 14.13
N ASP A 76 -3.11 11.43 15.24
CA ASP A 76 -2.84 10.88 16.55
C ASP A 76 -4.03 10.07 17.12
N GLU A 77 -3.80 9.40 18.26
CA GLU A 77 -4.80 8.61 18.97
C GLU A 77 -6.02 9.43 19.46
N SER A 78 -5.92 10.75 19.46
CA SER A 78 -7.02 11.67 19.81
C SER A 78 -7.81 12.12 18.59
N GLY A 79 -7.44 11.68 17.39
CA GLY A 79 -8.09 12.06 16.14
C GLY A 79 -7.59 13.36 15.52
N VAL A 80 -6.52 13.95 16.05
CA VAL A 80 -5.99 15.22 15.56
C VAL A 80 -4.97 14.96 14.45
N THR A 81 -5.14 15.64 13.32
CA THR A 81 -4.14 15.63 12.24
C THR A 81 -2.89 16.36 12.70
N ARG A 82 -1.77 15.65 12.76
CA ARG A 82 -0.44 16.17 13.11
C ARG A 82 0.20 16.88 11.93
N TRP A 83 0.06 16.28 10.75
CA TRP A 83 0.54 16.82 9.49
C TRP A 83 -0.18 16.18 8.30
N LEU A 84 -0.12 16.87 7.16
CA LEU A 84 -0.59 16.43 5.85
C LEU A 84 0.51 16.76 4.85
N LEU A 85 0.95 15.77 4.08
CA LEU A 85 1.96 15.89 3.05
C LEU A 85 1.36 15.42 1.71
N PRO A 86 1.03 16.35 0.80
CA PRO A 86 0.84 16.05 -0.61
C PRO A 86 2.18 15.67 -1.26
N VAL A 87 2.17 14.71 -2.18
CA VAL A 87 3.32 14.28 -2.98
C VAL A 87 2.91 14.15 -4.45
N HIS A 88 3.81 14.56 -5.34
CA HIS A 88 3.54 14.66 -6.77
C HIS A 88 4.82 14.49 -7.58
N GLU A 89 4.74 13.80 -8.71
CA GLU A 89 5.80 13.73 -9.72
C GLU A 89 5.30 14.21 -11.10
N GLY A 90 4.04 13.96 -11.44
CA GLY A 90 3.37 14.47 -12.64
C GLY A 90 2.02 15.12 -12.36
N GLU A 91 1.19 15.28 -13.40
CA GLU A 91 -0.17 15.85 -13.31
C GLU A 91 -1.11 14.98 -12.45
N PHE A 92 -1.01 13.66 -12.59
CA PHE A 92 -1.80 12.69 -11.85
C PHE A 92 -0.91 11.80 -11.02
N ASN A 93 -1.24 11.68 -9.75
CA ASN A 93 -0.51 10.87 -8.78
C ASN A 93 -1.52 10.12 -7.91
N ILE A 94 -1.32 8.81 -7.78
CA ILE A 94 -2.21 7.93 -7.04
C ILE A 94 -1.42 7.18 -5.98
N ALA A 95 -1.90 7.19 -4.74
CA ALA A 95 -1.42 6.31 -3.68
C ALA A 95 -2.30 5.05 -3.57
N SER A 96 -1.70 3.89 -3.78
CA SER A 96 -2.40 2.59 -3.74
C SER A 96 -2.17 1.82 -2.45
N SER A 97 -0.97 1.92 -1.86
CA SER A 97 -0.67 1.24 -0.60
C SER A 97 0.44 1.95 0.17
N ALA A 98 0.60 1.61 1.44
CA ALA A 98 1.70 2.10 2.26
C ALA A 98 2.29 0.98 3.13
N ALA A 99 3.57 1.11 3.48
CA ALA A 99 4.24 0.26 4.46
C ALA A 99 5.16 1.09 5.35
N ILE A 100 5.45 0.59 6.55
CA ILE A 100 6.30 1.27 7.53
C ILE A 100 7.53 0.39 7.77
N ASP A 101 8.73 0.97 7.68
CA ASP A 101 9.96 0.25 8.01
C ASP A 101 10.22 0.19 9.53
N THR A 102 11.25 -0.55 9.92
CA THR A 102 11.62 -0.73 11.32
C THR A 102 12.13 0.56 11.99
N LEU A 103 12.49 1.57 11.21
CA LEU A 103 12.93 2.89 11.70
C LEU A 103 11.75 3.88 11.78
N GLY A 104 10.55 3.49 11.34
CA GLY A 104 9.36 4.32 11.32
C GLY A 104 9.19 5.15 10.05
N ASN A 105 10.07 5.03 9.06
CA ASN A 105 9.83 5.69 7.77
C ASN A 105 8.65 5.02 7.06
N ILE A 106 7.85 5.84 6.41
CA ILE A 106 6.67 5.43 5.67
C ILE A 106 7.04 5.40 4.20
N TYR A 107 6.71 4.29 3.53
CA TYR A 107 6.85 4.11 2.10
C TYR A 107 5.46 4.11 1.51
N LEU A 108 5.18 5.10 0.66
CA LEU A 108 3.94 5.22 -0.08
C LEU A 108 4.16 4.69 -1.48
N PHE A 109 3.36 3.72 -1.89
CA PHE A 109 3.43 3.07 -3.19
C PHE A 109 2.29 3.52 -4.07
N GLY A 110 2.61 3.90 -5.29
CA GLY A 110 1.66 4.52 -6.17
C GLY A 110 2.12 4.57 -7.61
N ALA A 111 1.33 5.28 -8.41
CA ALA A 111 1.66 5.54 -9.80
C ALA A 111 1.50 7.02 -10.12
N SER A 112 2.30 7.53 -11.04
CA SER A 112 2.19 8.87 -11.58
C SER A 112 2.05 8.86 -13.09
N SER A 113 1.47 9.93 -13.62
CA SER A 113 1.68 10.31 -15.01
C SER A 113 3.10 10.80 -15.22
N ASN A 114 3.71 10.46 -16.35
CA ASN A 114 5.01 11.00 -16.71
C ASN A 114 4.94 12.55 -16.75
N PRO A 115 5.82 13.28 -16.04
CA PRO A 115 5.83 14.73 -16.08
C PRO A 115 6.18 15.21 -17.49
N THR A 116 5.20 15.76 -18.22
CA THR A 116 5.49 16.45 -19.47
C THR A 116 6.43 17.62 -19.18
N ILE A 117 7.68 17.49 -19.58
CA ILE A 117 8.56 18.65 -19.72
C ILE A 117 8.01 19.42 -20.92
N ILE A 118 7.19 20.44 -20.69
CA ILE A 118 6.84 21.40 -21.73
C ILE A 118 8.09 22.26 -21.93
N PRO A 119 8.90 22.09 -23.00
CA PRO A 119 9.95 23.05 -23.29
C PRO A 119 9.29 24.43 -23.46
N PRO A 120 9.91 25.53 -23.00
CA PRO A 120 9.30 26.85 -23.09
C PRO A 120 8.89 27.08 -24.54
N THR A 121 7.58 27.16 -24.78
CA THR A 121 7.03 27.41 -26.10
C THR A 121 7.55 28.77 -26.52
N GLN A 122 8.50 28.82 -27.47
CA GLN A 122 8.82 30.06 -28.13
C GLN A 122 7.52 30.54 -28.78
N VAL A 123 6.98 31.64 -28.25
CA VAL A 123 5.87 32.35 -28.84
C VAL A 123 6.40 32.94 -30.15
N THR A 124 6.39 32.16 -31.22
CA THR A 124 6.61 32.71 -32.54
C THR A 124 5.34 33.48 -32.87
N SER A 125 5.40 34.81 -32.74
CA SER A 125 4.36 35.71 -33.22
C SER A 125 4.29 35.62 -34.74
N SER A 126 3.65 34.56 -35.23
CA SER A 126 3.29 34.46 -36.64
C SER A 126 2.05 35.32 -36.85
N SER A 127 2.23 36.41 -37.60
CA SER A 127 1.17 37.27 -38.09
C SER A 127 0.37 36.56 -39.18
N VAL A 128 -0.23 35.41 -38.88
CA VAL A 128 -1.08 34.68 -39.82
C VAL A 128 -2.37 35.46 -39.96
N LEU A 129 -2.60 36.07 -41.13
CA LEU A 129 -3.92 36.59 -41.49
C LEU A 129 -4.90 35.42 -41.55
N ASN A 130 -5.97 35.46 -40.77
CA ASN A 130 -7.11 34.55 -40.84
C ASN A 130 -8.33 35.26 -41.46
N PRO A 131 -8.35 35.52 -42.79
CA PRO A 131 -9.42 36.29 -43.43
C PRO A 131 -10.76 35.55 -43.45
N ASP A 132 -10.78 34.23 -43.20
CA ASP A 132 -12.00 33.41 -43.15
C ASP A 132 -12.56 33.30 -41.71
N SER A 133 -11.93 33.96 -40.73
CA SER A 133 -12.34 33.93 -39.30
C SER A 133 -12.56 32.52 -38.75
N VAL A 134 -11.91 31.51 -39.34
CA VAL A 134 -11.99 30.13 -38.87
C VAL A 134 -11.17 30.04 -37.60
N THR A 135 -11.85 29.97 -36.46
CA THR A 135 -11.20 29.65 -35.20
C THR A 135 -10.74 28.19 -35.28
N VAL A 136 -9.43 27.97 -35.28
CA VAL A 136 -8.89 26.63 -35.03
C VAL A 136 -9.29 26.29 -33.61
N ASP A 137 -10.04 25.19 -33.42
CA ASP A 137 -10.33 24.70 -32.09
C ASP A 137 -9.02 24.50 -31.34
N VAL A 138 -8.96 25.03 -30.11
CA VAL A 138 -7.81 24.80 -29.23
C VAL A 138 -7.75 23.29 -29.02
N GLU A 139 -6.63 22.69 -29.42
CA GLU A 139 -6.38 21.27 -29.15
C GLU A 139 -6.58 21.04 -27.65
N VAL A 140 -7.57 20.20 -27.31
CA VAL A 140 -7.78 19.81 -25.91
C VAL A 140 -6.50 19.12 -25.47
N PRO A 141 -5.80 19.62 -24.43
CA PRO A 141 -4.56 19.00 -24.01
C PRO A 141 -4.83 17.53 -23.69
N GLN A 142 -4.10 16.62 -24.35
CA GLN A 142 -4.16 15.21 -24.00
C GLN A 142 -3.75 15.06 -22.54
N ARG A 143 -4.60 14.41 -21.74
CA ARG A 143 -4.20 13.97 -20.41
C ARG A 143 -3.07 12.97 -20.54
N ASN A 144 -2.04 13.14 -19.72
CA ASN A 144 -0.96 12.17 -19.65
C ASN A 144 -1.46 10.86 -19.03
N ASP A 145 -1.08 9.74 -19.64
CA ASP A 145 -1.34 8.43 -19.08
C ASP A 145 -0.51 8.25 -17.79
N ILE A 146 -1.09 7.54 -16.81
CA ILE A 146 -0.39 7.11 -15.60
C ILE A 146 0.51 5.92 -15.96
N SER A 147 1.77 6.20 -16.27
CA SER A 147 2.73 5.22 -16.80
C SER A 147 3.93 4.95 -15.90
N GLU A 148 4.07 5.68 -14.80
CA GLU A 148 5.22 5.57 -13.91
C GLU A 148 4.84 4.89 -12.59
N ILE A 149 5.68 3.96 -12.15
CA ILE A 149 5.63 3.43 -10.78
C ILE A 149 6.40 4.40 -9.88
N VAL A 150 5.80 4.80 -8.77
CA VAL A 150 6.41 5.71 -7.80
C VAL A 150 6.41 5.12 -6.39
N VAL A 151 7.54 5.30 -5.71
CA VAL A 151 7.67 5.03 -4.29
C VAL A 151 8.18 6.29 -3.58
N TRP A 152 7.36 6.87 -2.71
CA TRP A 152 7.76 7.99 -1.87
C TRP A 152 8.17 7.49 -0.49
N LYS A 153 9.38 7.82 -0.06
CA LYS A 153 9.87 7.58 1.29
C LYS A 153 9.68 8.84 2.13
N ILE A 154 8.94 8.73 3.21
CA ILE A 154 8.52 9.84 4.07
C ILE A 154 8.96 9.55 5.51
N SER A 155 9.46 10.58 6.20
CA SER A 155 9.84 10.47 7.62
C SER A 155 8.61 10.41 8.53
N PRO A 156 8.74 9.93 9.78
CA PRO A 156 7.67 10.01 10.78
C PRO A 156 7.16 11.44 11.02
N ASP A 157 8.02 12.43 10.79
CA ASP A 157 7.73 13.86 10.99
C ASP A 157 7.05 14.50 9.75
N GLY A 158 6.77 13.73 8.70
CA GLY A 158 6.06 14.21 7.51
C GLY A 158 6.97 14.90 6.49
N GLN A 159 8.26 14.60 6.47
CA GLN A 159 9.19 15.10 5.45
C GLN A 159 9.39 14.08 4.34
N LEU A 160 9.29 14.51 3.08
CA LEU A 160 9.65 13.68 1.93
C LEU A 160 11.18 13.49 1.90
N LEU A 161 11.65 12.25 2.07
CA LEU A 161 13.06 11.90 2.12
C LEU A 161 13.60 11.51 0.74
N SER A 162 12.79 10.85 -0.08
CA SER A 162 13.18 10.39 -1.42
C SER A 162 11.95 10.02 -2.24
N THR A 163 12.01 10.31 -3.54
CA THR A 163 11.11 9.75 -4.55
C THR A 163 11.90 8.79 -5.43
N LEU A 164 11.35 7.59 -5.66
CA LEU A 164 11.89 6.59 -6.58
C LEU A 164 10.87 6.38 -7.69
N VAL A 165 11.29 6.54 -8.95
CA VAL A 165 10.43 6.46 -10.13
C VAL A 165 10.94 5.40 -11.09
N ASN A 166 10.03 4.63 -11.68
CA ASN A 166 10.32 3.73 -12.79
C ASN A 166 9.25 3.85 -13.87
N ASP A 167 9.62 4.35 -15.03
CA ASP A 167 8.71 4.51 -16.17
C ASP A 167 8.47 3.18 -16.89
N MET A 168 7.20 2.79 -16.98
CA MET A 168 6.76 1.59 -17.68
C MET A 168 6.49 1.86 -19.17
N ASN A 169 6.37 3.13 -19.59
CA ASN A 169 5.96 3.58 -20.93
C ASN A 169 4.58 3.06 -21.38
N VAL A 170 3.80 2.50 -20.46
CA VAL A 170 2.44 2.01 -20.67
C VAL A 170 1.62 2.24 -19.41
N PRO A 171 0.29 2.38 -19.51
CA PRO A 171 -0.56 2.57 -18.33
C PRO A 171 -0.34 1.48 -17.28
N VAL A 172 -0.14 1.90 -16.03
CA VAL A 172 0.19 1.03 -14.91
C VAL A 172 -0.73 1.30 -13.72
N LEU A 173 -1.12 0.22 -13.03
CA LEU A 173 -1.85 0.24 -11.78
C LEU A 173 -1.00 -0.44 -10.72
N VAL A 174 -0.45 0.33 -9.79
CA VAL A 174 0.21 -0.24 -8.62
C VAL A 174 -0.84 -0.80 -7.67
N GLY A 175 -0.71 -2.07 -7.28
CA GLY A 175 -1.62 -2.73 -6.35
C GLY A 175 -1.12 -2.62 -4.92
N SER A 176 0.12 -3.04 -4.67
CA SER A 176 0.67 -3.10 -3.32
C SER A 176 2.20 -3.07 -3.32
N GLY A 177 2.80 -2.63 -2.22
CA GLY A 177 4.24 -2.69 -1.99
C GLY A 177 4.59 -3.23 -0.61
N ALA A 178 5.77 -3.83 -0.50
CA ALA A 178 6.33 -4.35 0.74
C ALA A 178 7.75 -3.82 0.95
N VAL A 179 8.09 -3.51 2.20
CA VAL A 179 9.41 -3.02 2.59
C VAL A 179 10.13 -4.07 3.43
N SER A 180 11.42 -4.22 3.18
CA SER A 180 12.30 -5.10 3.92
C SER A 180 13.64 -4.42 4.22
N PRO A 181 14.40 -4.90 5.22
CA PRO A 181 15.75 -4.40 5.46
C PRO A 181 16.71 -4.59 4.27
N THR A 182 16.35 -5.44 3.31
CA THR A 182 17.16 -5.76 2.13
C THR A 182 16.72 -5.01 0.87
N GLY A 183 15.59 -4.28 0.93
CA GLY A 183 15.02 -3.59 -0.23
C GLY A 183 13.50 -3.55 -0.21
N ILE A 184 12.94 -3.07 -1.31
CA ILE A 184 11.51 -2.82 -1.49
C ILE A 184 11.00 -3.73 -2.60
N ALA A 185 9.76 -4.18 -2.52
CA ALA A 185 9.09 -4.91 -3.59
C ALA A 185 7.77 -4.21 -3.92
N VAL A 186 7.47 -4.08 -5.21
CA VAL A 186 6.26 -3.44 -5.73
C VAL A 186 5.58 -4.38 -6.71
N VAL A 187 4.27 -4.51 -6.58
CA VAL A 187 3.44 -5.30 -7.49
C VAL A 187 2.24 -4.50 -7.97
N GLY A 188 1.72 -4.92 -9.10
CA GLY A 188 0.52 -4.34 -9.67
C GLY A 188 0.18 -4.98 -11.00
N SER A 189 -0.60 -4.25 -11.79
CA SER A 189 -1.02 -4.66 -13.12
C SER A 189 -0.62 -3.59 -14.13
N VAL A 190 -0.34 -4.01 -15.36
CA VAL A 190 0.13 -3.15 -16.44
C VAL A 190 -0.61 -3.47 -17.72
N GLN A 191 -0.92 -2.44 -18.49
CA GLN A 191 -1.57 -2.60 -19.79
C GLN A 191 -0.62 -3.28 -20.78
N THR A 192 -1.14 -4.28 -21.50
CA THR A 192 -0.47 -4.94 -22.62
C THR A 192 -1.31 -4.77 -23.88
N THR A 193 -0.74 -5.13 -25.04
CA THR A 193 -1.45 -5.12 -26.33
C THR A 193 -2.67 -6.04 -26.34
N THR A 194 -2.66 -7.09 -25.52
CA THR A 194 -3.70 -8.13 -25.47
C THR A 194 -4.66 -7.99 -24.28
N GLY A 195 -4.45 -7.02 -23.40
CA GLY A 195 -5.22 -6.83 -22.18
C GLY A 195 -4.34 -6.33 -21.04
N LYS A 196 -4.24 -7.05 -19.93
CA LYS A 196 -3.45 -6.67 -18.76
C LYS A 196 -2.59 -7.82 -18.26
N ALA A 197 -1.39 -7.50 -17.79
CA ALA A 197 -0.50 -8.46 -17.13
C ALA A 197 -0.19 -7.99 -15.72
N GLY A 198 0.06 -8.94 -14.82
CA GLY A 198 0.66 -8.65 -13.53
C GLY A 198 2.12 -8.22 -13.70
N PHE A 199 2.65 -7.42 -12.79
CA PHE A 199 4.07 -7.16 -12.71
C PHE A 199 4.60 -7.28 -11.28
N PHE A 200 5.89 -7.58 -11.19
CA PHE A 200 6.69 -7.53 -9.98
C PHE A 200 7.99 -6.80 -10.29
N THR A 201 8.36 -5.85 -9.43
CA THR A 201 9.69 -5.23 -9.45
C THR A 201 10.20 -5.07 -8.03
N SER A 202 11.52 -5.04 -7.88
CA SER A 202 12.18 -4.81 -6.60
C SER A 202 13.08 -3.58 -6.69
N VAL A 203 13.23 -2.88 -5.59
CA VAL A 203 14.12 -1.71 -5.48
C VAL A 203 15.18 -2.00 -4.43
N SER A 204 16.45 -1.76 -4.77
CA SER A 204 17.55 -1.82 -3.80
C SER A 204 17.41 -0.70 -2.76
N LEU A 205 18.16 -0.80 -1.65
CA LEU A 205 18.21 0.28 -0.65
C LEU A 205 18.78 1.59 -1.21
N ASP A 206 19.57 1.49 -2.28
CA ASP A 206 20.14 2.64 -3.00
C ASP A 206 19.14 3.27 -4.00
N GLY A 207 17.91 2.75 -4.07
CA GLY A 207 16.86 3.29 -4.93
C GLY A 207 16.89 2.80 -6.37
N VAL A 208 17.62 1.73 -6.67
CA VAL A 208 17.73 1.19 -8.03
C VAL A 208 16.69 0.11 -8.27
N PHE A 209 15.84 0.30 -9.28
CA PHE A 209 14.85 -0.69 -9.72
C PHE A 209 15.52 -1.87 -10.45
N SER A 210 15.05 -3.07 -10.15
CA SER A 210 15.39 -4.27 -10.89
C SER A 210 14.56 -4.38 -12.17
N LYS A 211 14.96 -5.29 -13.06
CA LYS A 211 14.18 -5.59 -14.26
C LYS A 211 12.78 -6.06 -13.86
N VAL A 212 11.76 -5.40 -14.42
CA VAL A 212 10.36 -5.75 -14.20
C VAL A 212 10.08 -7.16 -14.71
N GLN A 213 9.45 -7.97 -13.87
CA GLN A 213 8.99 -9.31 -14.19
C GLN A 213 7.48 -9.27 -14.44
N TYR A 214 7.03 -9.73 -15.60
CA TYR A 214 5.62 -9.80 -15.95
C TYR A 214 5.05 -11.19 -15.61
N ILE A 215 3.80 -11.21 -15.14
CA ILE A 215 3.06 -12.40 -14.75
C ILE A 215 1.78 -12.44 -15.59
N GLY A 216 1.62 -13.48 -16.39
CA GLY A 216 0.55 -13.56 -17.39
C GLY A 216 0.79 -12.64 -18.59
N LYS A 217 -0.20 -12.55 -19.48
CA LYS A 217 -0.09 -11.86 -20.78
C LYS A 217 -1.28 -10.97 -21.09
N SER A 218 -2.49 -11.41 -20.77
CA SER A 218 -3.71 -10.78 -21.28
C SER A 218 -4.79 -10.55 -20.23
N ASP A 219 -4.88 -11.37 -19.19
CA ASP A 219 -5.92 -11.20 -18.17
C ASP A 219 -5.43 -11.65 -16.80
N THR A 220 -4.36 -10.98 -16.34
CA THR A 220 -3.77 -11.19 -15.01
C THR A 220 -3.69 -9.88 -14.26
N GLU A 221 -4.20 -9.88 -13.02
CA GLU A 221 -4.15 -8.76 -12.09
C GLU A 221 -3.47 -9.17 -10.80
N ILE A 222 -2.57 -8.33 -10.30
CA ILE A 222 -1.92 -8.51 -9.00
C ILE A 222 -2.30 -7.36 -8.09
N ASN A 223 -2.86 -7.68 -6.92
CA ASN A 223 -3.48 -6.70 -6.03
C ASN A 223 -2.73 -6.55 -4.71
N ALA A 224 -2.06 -7.60 -4.24
CA ALA A 224 -1.44 -7.59 -2.92
C ALA A 224 -0.09 -8.30 -2.91
N ILE A 225 0.82 -7.78 -2.09
CA ILE A 225 2.07 -8.45 -1.74
C ILE A 225 2.20 -8.45 -0.21
N ALA A 226 2.68 -9.57 0.32
CA ALA A 226 3.02 -9.71 1.73
C ALA A 226 4.40 -10.33 1.85
N LYS A 227 5.21 -9.80 2.76
CA LYS A 227 6.52 -10.38 3.07
C LYS A 227 6.37 -11.48 4.13
N LYS A 228 7.09 -12.58 3.97
CA LYS A 228 7.25 -13.62 4.99
C LYS A 228 8.48 -13.39 5.88
N THR A 229 8.49 -14.04 7.03
CA THR A 229 9.62 -14.00 7.99
C THR A 229 10.91 -14.57 7.41
N ASP A 230 10.81 -15.51 6.47
CA ASP A 230 11.95 -16.12 5.75
C ASP A 230 12.58 -15.19 4.68
N GLY A 231 12.02 -13.99 4.47
CA GLY A 231 12.48 -13.02 3.48
C GLY A 231 11.85 -13.18 2.09
N SER A 232 11.05 -14.23 1.86
CA SER A 232 10.29 -14.39 0.62
C SER A 232 9.03 -13.51 0.58
N TYR A 233 8.44 -13.37 -0.61
CA TYR A 233 7.20 -12.64 -0.82
C TYR A 233 6.06 -13.59 -1.21
N VAL A 234 4.87 -13.34 -0.68
CA VAL A 234 3.61 -13.88 -1.16
C VAL A 234 2.96 -12.81 -2.01
N ILE A 235 2.68 -13.14 -3.26
CA ILE A 235 2.00 -12.26 -4.19
C ILE A 235 0.61 -12.85 -4.44
N VAL A 236 -0.43 -12.01 -4.34
CA VAL A 236 -1.82 -12.42 -4.48
C VAL A 236 -2.48 -11.60 -5.58
N GLY A 237 -3.22 -12.29 -6.44
CA GLY A 237 -3.88 -11.73 -7.60
C GLY A 237 -4.92 -12.68 -8.18
N ALA A 238 -5.48 -12.30 -9.31
CA ALA A 238 -6.45 -13.07 -10.07
C ALA A 238 -6.00 -13.18 -11.53
N SER A 239 -6.25 -14.34 -12.13
CA SER A 239 -5.94 -14.60 -13.54
C SER A 239 -7.00 -15.50 -14.13
N SER A 240 -7.47 -15.20 -15.35
CA SER A 240 -8.28 -16.14 -16.14
C SER A 240 -7.42 -17.03 -17.05
N GLU A 241 -6.15 -16.71 -17.21
CA GLU A 241 -5.17 -17.49 -17.97
C GLU A 241 -4.40 -18.47 -17.07
N THR A 242 -3.88 -19.53 -17.70
CA THR A 242 -2.97 -20.47 -17.03
C THR A 242 -1.59 -19.83 -16.93
N ILE A 243 -1.14 -19.54 -15.71
CA ILE A 243 0.19 -19.00 -15.43
C ILE A 243 1.18 -20.16 -15.40
N SER A 244 2.15 -20.14 -16.32
CA SER A 244 3.23 -21.12 -16.44
C SER A 244 4.59 -20.47 -16.28
#